data_AF-A0A962QC18-F1
#
_entry.id   AF-A0A962QC18-F1
#
_cell.length_a   1.000
_cell.length_b   1.000
_cell.length_c   1.000
_cell.angle_alpha   90.00
_cell.angle_beta   90.00
_cell.angle_gamma   90.00
#
_symmetry.space_group_name_H-M   'P 1'
#
loop_
_entity.id
_entity.type
_entity.pdbx_description
1 polymer ?
#
loop_
_entity_poly.entity_id
_entity_poly.type
_entity_poly.pdbx_seq_one_letter_code
_entity_poly.pdbx_strand_id
1 'polypeptide(L)'
;MPGWVLAEAESNVRAQVQVDAGVYQLYSEVLISQPPPQVRQVLADYTRLPQINSGITAVRLLEHSPTGEQRMAVEATSCVALFCRTYRWVQAVTQLPDGSIQAVI
;
A
#
# COMPACT_ATOMS: atom_id res chain seq x y z
N MET A 1 -9.63 21.76 13.85
CA MET A 1 -9.02 20.80 12.91
C MET A 1 -8.05 19.97 13.74
N PRO A 2 -8.32 18.71 14.11
CA PRO A 2 -7.37 17.97 14.92
C PRO A 2 -6.21 17.50 14.03
N GLY A 3 -4.99 17.85 14.44
CA GLY A 3 -3.74 17.50 13.77
C GLY A 3 -3.50 16.01 13.75
N TRP A 4 -2.98 15.52 12.63
CA TRP A 4 -2.64 14.11 12.43
C TRP A 4 -1.42 13.75 13.27
N VAL A 5 -1.50 12.62 13.98
CA VAL A 5 -0.36 11.99 14.66
C VAL A 5 0.40 11.15 13.63
N LEU A 6 1.72 11.32 13.56
CA LEU A 6 2.58 10.48 12.73
C LEU A 6 2.43 9.02 13.17
N ALA A 7 1.96 8.17 12.27
CA ALA A 7 2.04 6.73 12.44
C ALA A 7 3.46 6.30 12.10
N GLU A 8 4.36 6.38 13.07
CA GLU A 8 5.71 5.82 12.89
C GLU A 8 5.62 4.29 12.91
N ALA A 9 6.30 3.65 11.95
CA ALA A 9 6.57 2.23 12.03
C ALA A 9 7.47 2.01 13.26
N GLU A 10 6.93 1.37 14.30
CA GLU A 10 7.65 1.12 15.55
C GLU A 10 8.80 0.15 15.31
N SER A 11 8.57 -0.88 14.50
CA SER A 11 9.61 -1.78 14.00
C SER A 11 9.18 -2.53 12.76
N ASN A 12 10.15 -2.90 11.92
CA ASN A 12 9.98 -3.99 10.96
C ASN A 12 10.18 -5.30 11.73
N VAL A 13 9.08 -6.02 12.00
CA VAL A 13 9.10 -7.22 12.84
C VAL A 13 9.74 -8.38 12.09
N ARG A 14 9.46 -8.45 10.78
CA ARG A 14 9.95 -9.49 9.90
C ARG A 14 10.01 -8.97 8.48
N ALA A 15 11.13 -9.22 7.80
CA ALA A 15 11.25 -9.08 6.36
C ALA A 15 11.88 -10.35 5.80
N GLN A 16 11.25 -10.93 4.78
CA GLN A 16 11.74 -12.12 4.10
C GLN A 16 11.67 -11.93 2.59
N VAL A 17 12.70 -12.40 1.89
CA VAL A 17 12.73 -12.45 0.44
C VAL A 17 12.85 -13.90 0.02
N GLN A 18 11.87 -14.37 -0.74
CA GLN A 18 11.94 -15.66 -1.40
C GLN A 18 12.21 -15.44 -2.89
N VAL A 19 13.08 -16.26 -3.47
CA VAL A 19 13.35 -16.25 -4.91
C VAL A 19 12.82 -17.55 -5.49
N ASP A 20 11.89 -17.44 -6.44
CA ASP A 20 11.34 -18.58 -7.17
C ASP A 20 11.35 -18.27 -8.67
N ALA A 21 12.00 -19.13 -9.47
CA ALA A 21 12.16 -18.96 -10.92
C ALA A 21 12.61 -17.54 -11.38
N GLY A 22 13.44 -16.86 -10.57
CA GLY A 22 13.91 -15.50 -10.85
C GLY A 22 12.94 -14.37 -10.45
N VAL A 23 11.79 -14.72 -9.86
CA VAL A 23 10.85 -13.78 -9.26
C VAL A 23 11.18 -13.61 -7.78
N TYR A 24 11.34 -12.36 -7.36
CA TYR A 24 11.56 -11.99 -5.96
C TYR A 24 10.21 -11.72 -5.29
N GLN A 25 9.88 -12.50 -4.27
CA GLN A 25 8.73 -12.28 -3.41
C GLN A 25 9.20 -11.66 -2.10
N LEU A 26 8.75 -10.44 -1.84
CA LEU A 26 9.01 -9.73 -0.59
C LEU A 26 7.82 -9.89 0.35
N TYR A 27 8.09 -10.36 1.55
CA TYR A 27 7.16 -10.35 2.66
C TYR A 27 7.67 -9.41 3.75
N SER A 28 6.80 -8.56 4.30
CA SER A 28 7.14 -7.70 5.42
C SER A 28 5.99 -7.55 6.41
N GLU A 29 6.32 -7.71 7.69
CA GLU A 29 5.46 -7.38 8.83
C GLU A 29 6.00 -6.11 9.49
N VAL A 30 5.13 -5.11 9.65
CA VAL A 30 5.46 -3.82 10.26
C VAL A 30 4.51 -3.58 11.42
N LEU A 31 5.06 -3.25 12.59
CA LEU A 31 4.28 -2.79 13.73
C LEU A 31 4.09 -1.28 13.64
N ILE A 32 2.85 -0.82 13.75
CA ILE A 32 2.51 0.61 13.74
C ILE A 32 1.93 0.96 15.12
N SER A 33 2.54 1.93 15.80
CA SER A 33 2.15 2.33 17.16
C SER A 33 0.95 3.29 17.16
N GLN A 34 -0.17 2.87 16.57
CA GLN A 34 -1.40 3.68 16.47
C GLN A 34 -2.66 2.81 16.63
N PRO A 35 -3.79 3.38 17.09
CA PRO A 35 -5.05 2.64 17.18
C PRO A 35 -5.47 2.07 15.81
N PRO A 36 -5.89 0.78 15.73
CA PRO A 36 -6.25 0.15 14.46
C PRO A 36 -7.27 0.92 13.61
N PRO A 37 -8.33 1.56 14.17
CA PRO A 37 -9.25 2.36 13.37
C PRO A 37 -8.60 3.53 12.64
N GLN A 38 -7.61 4.18 13.26
CA GLN A 38 -6.91 5.33 12.66
C GLN A 38 -6.00 4.86 11.53
N VAL A 39 -5.26 3.78 11.74
CA VAL A 39 -4.43 3.17 10.69
C VAL A 39 -5.28 2.75 9.49
N ARG A 40 -6.42 2.07 9.75
CA ARG A 40 -7.35 1.68 8.68
C ARG A 40 -7.90 2.87 7.91
N GLN A 41 -8.26 3.96 8.60
CA GLN A 41 -8.75 5.17 7.94
C GLN A 41 -7.70 5.79 7.02
N VAL A 42 -6.43 5.81 7.44
CA VAL A 42 -5.32 6.32 6.63
C VAL A 42 -5.06 5.41 5.42
N LEU A 43 -5.02 4.09 5.63
CA LEU A 43 -4.76 3.13 4.55
C LEU A 43 -5.91 2.99 3.54
N ALA A 44 -7.16 3.21 3.98
CA ALA A 44 -8.34 3.19 3.11
C ALA A 44 -8.50 4.48 2.29
N ASP A 45 -7.77 5.55 2.61
CA ASP A 45 -7.76 6.77 1.80
C ASP A 45 -6.76 6.65 0.65
N TYR A 46 -7.18 5.87 -0.35
CA TYR A 46 -6.37 5.54 -1.51
C TYR A 46 -5.84 6.75 -2.27
N THR A 47 -6.59 7.86 -2.27
CA THR A 47 -6.19 9.10 -2.97
C THR A 47 -5.02 9.81 -2.30
N ARG A 48 -4.78 9.54 -1.01
CA ARG A 48 -3.68 10.11 -0.23
C ARG A 48 -2.51 9.14 -0.02
N LEU A 49 -2.55 7.93 -0.61
CA LEU A 49 -1.44 6.98 -0.54
C LEU A 49 -0.07 7.56 -0.93
N PRO A 50 0.06 8.44 -1.95
CA PRO A 50 1.35 9.06 -2.28
C PRO A 50 1.98 9.88 -1.12
N GLN A 51 1.17 10.31 -0.14
CA GLN A 51 1.65 11.09 0.99
C GLN A 51 2.26 10.22 2.09
N ILE A 52 1.90 8.94 2.15
CA ILE A 52 2.36 8.00 3.19
C ILE A 52 3.32 6.94 2.65
N ASN A 53 3.36 6.73 1.33
CA ASN A 53 4.30 5.84 0.66
C ASN A 53 4.98 6.61 -0.48
N SER A 54 6.21 7.05 -0.24
CA SER A 54 7.01 7.81 -1.21
C SER A 54 7.36 7.03 -2.48
N GLY A 55 7.20 5.71 -2.48
CA GLY A 55 7.34 4.89 -3.68
C GLY A 55 6.15 5.08 -4.63
N ILE A 56 4.96 5.43 -4.13
CA ILE A 56 3.78 5.67 -4.95
C ILE A 56 3.74 7.14 -5.37
N THR A 57 3.75 7.40 -6.67
CA THR A 57 3.76 8.75 -7.23
C THR A 57 2.35 9.25 -7.56
N ALA A 58 1.44 8.36 -7.94
CA ALA A 58 0.05 8.71 -8.23
C ALA A 58 -0.91 7.54 -8.02
N VAL A 59 -2.14 7.87 -7.62
CA VAL A 59 -3.26 6.92 -7.54
C VAL A 59 -4.47 7.54 -8.23
N ARG A 60 -5.17 6.73 -9.03
CA ARG A 60 -6.45 7.10 -9.64
C ARG A 60 -7.46 5.98 -9.38
N LEU A 61 -8.53 6.31 -8.68
CA LEU A 61 -9.66 5.40 -8.52
C LEU A 61 -10.32 5.17 -9.88
N LEU A 62 -10.57 3.91 -10.18
CA LEU A 62 -11.32 3.48 -11.35
C LEU A 62 -12.76 3.17 -10.92
N GLU A 63 -13.65 3.04 -11.90
CA GLU A 63 -15.00 2.55 -11.62
C GLU A 63 -14.95 1.20 -10.91
N HIS A 64 -15.95 0.97 -10.05
CA HIS A 64 -16.07 -0.27 -9.31
C HIS A 64 -16.14 -1.46 -10.27
N SER A 65 -15.51 -2.55 -9.87
CA SER A 65 -15.69 -3.84 -10.55
C SER A 65 -17.19 -4.23 -10.54
N PRO A 66 -17.68 -4.99 -11.52
CA PRO A 66 -19.00 -5.63 -11.45
C PRO A 66 -19.21 -6.46 -10.18
N THR A 67 -18.13 -6.90 -9.53
CA THR A 67 -18.12 -7.65 -8.27
C THR A 67 -18.15 -6.75 -7.02
N GLY A 68 -18.19 -5.42 -7.17
CA GLY A 68 -18.21 -4.46 -6.06
C GLY A 68 -16.84 -4.09 -5.51
N GLU A 69 -15.77 -4.67 -6.03
CA GLU A 69 -14.39 -4.34 -5.62
C GLU A 69 -13.98 -2.93 -6.09
N GLN A 70 -13.26 -2.20 -5.24
CA GLN A 70 -12.65 -0.94 -5.62
C GLN A 70 -11.39 -1.23 -6.45
N ARG A 71 -11.33 -0.69 -7.67
CA ARG A 71 -10.13 -0.77 -8.50
C ARG A 71 -9.40 0.56 -8.48
N MET A 72 -8.07 0.53 -8.51
CA MET A 72 -7.27 1.73 -8.66
C MET A 72 -6.07 1.51 -9.57
N ALA A 73 -5.80 2.49 -10.43
CA ALA A 73 -4.56 2.58 -11.18
C ALA A 73 -3.50 3.25 -10.30
N VAL A 74 -2.35 2.61 -10.18
CA VAL A 74 -1.22 3.07 -9.36
C VAL A 74 -0.03 3.33 -10.26
N GLU A 75 0.61 4.46 -10.06
CA GLU A 75 1.95 4.74 -10.56
C GLU A 75 2.92 4.76 -9.38
N ALA A 76 4.03 4.05 -9.51
CA ALA A 76 5.08 4.04 -8.51
C ALA A 76 6.47 4.13 -9.15
N THR A 77 7.41 4.68 -8.40
CA THR A 77 8.81 4.76 -8.78
C THR A 77 9.66 4.10 -7.70
N SER A 78 10.54 3.19 -8.13
CA SER A 78 11.59 2.63 -7.28
C SER A 78 12.94 2.93 -7.89
N CYS A 79 13.91 3.29 -7.06
CA CYS A 79 15.27 3.63 -7.47
C CYS A 79 16.28 2.71 -6.79
N VAL A 80 17.22 2.19 -7.56
CA VAL A 80 18.40 1.46 -7.07
C VAL A 80 19.63 2.19 -7.58
N ALA A 81 20.36 2.81 -6.66
CA ALA A 81 21.47 3.72 -6.96
C ALA A 81 21.05 4.84 -7.94
N LEU A 82 21.62 4.86 -9.15
CA LEU A 82 21.35 5.89 -10.17
C LEU A 82 20.22 5.48 -11.14
N PHE A 83 19.64 4.30 -10.98
CA PHE A 83 18.61 3.76 -11.87
C PHE A 83 17.24 3.83 -11.20
N CYS A 84 16.33 4.63 -11.76
CA CYS A 84 14.94 4.68 -11.35
C CYS A 84 14.05 4.02 -12.40
N ARG A 85 13.07 3.25 -11.95
CA ARG A 85 12.07 2.64 -12.81
C ARG A 85 10.67 3.04 -12.34
N THR A 86 9.85 3.47 -13.29
CA THR A 86 8.43 3.73 -13.08
C THR A 86 7.62 2.50 -13.46
N TYR A 87 6.69 2.14 -12.58
CA TYR A 87 5.79 1.02 -12.71
C TYR A 87 4.36 1.55 -12.73
N ARG A 88 3.53 0.95 -13.58
CA ARG A 88 2.11 1.26 -13.67
C ARG A 88 1.34 -0.04 -13.63
N TRP A 89 0.40 -0.16 -12.71
CA TRP A 89 -0.47 -1.32 -12.60
C TRP A 89 -1.87 -0.91 -12.16
N VAL A 90 -2.80 -1.83 -12.29
CA VAL A 90 -4.13 -1.73 -11.71
C VAL A 90 -4.16 -2.71 -10.55
N GLN A 91 -4.69 -2.32 -9.41
CA GLN A 91 -4.95 -3.24 -8.30
C GLN A 91 -6.43 -3.22 -7.91
N ALA A 92 -6.93 -4.39 -7.55
CA ALA A 92 -8.21 -4.56 -6.87
C ALA A 92 -7.97 -4.46 -5.35
N VAL A 93 -8.84 -3.73 -4.67
CA VAL A 93 -8.77 -3.53 -3.22
C VAL A 93 -10.11 -3.88 -2.59
N THR A 94 -10.03 -4.70 -1.54
CA THR A 94 -11.19 -5.19 -0.80
C THR A 94 -10.96 -4.99 0.69
N GLN A 95 -11.96 -4.44 1.38
CA GLN A 95 -11.99 -4.44 2.85
C GLN A 95 -12.63 -5.75 3.32
N LEU A 96 -11.93 -6.47 4.20
CA LEU A 96 -12.40 -7.73 4.77
C LEU A 96 -13.26 -7.47 6.02
N PRO A 97 -14.04 -8.47 6.50
CA PRO A 97 -14.95 -8.30 7.64
C PRO A 97 -14.29 -7.89 8.95
N ASP A 98 -13.00 -8.19 9.14
CA ASP A 98 -12.20 -7.80 10.30
C ASP A 98 -11.61 -6.38 10.18
N GLY A 99 -11.89 -5.69 9.07
CA GLY A 99 -11.38 -4.37 8.74
C GLY A 99 -9.98 -4.38 8.12
N SER A 100 -9.38 -5.54 7.88
CA SER A 100 -8.14 -5.62 7.10
C SER A 100 -8.40 -5.23 5.64
N ILE A 101 -7.34 -4.76 4.97
CA ILE A 101 -7.39 -4.31 3.57
C ILE A 101 -6.54 -5.28 2.77
N GLN A 102 -7.15 -5.92 1.78
CA GLN A 102 -6.47 -6.77 0.81
C GLN A 102 -6.31 -6.01 -0.50
N ALA A 103 -5.09 -5.99 -1.05
CA ALA A 103 -4.79 -5.44 -2.37
C ALA A 103 -4.12 -6.49 -3.24
N VAL A 104 -4.63 -6.70 -4.46
CA VAL A 104 -4.13 -7.68 -5.43
C VAL A 104 -3.93 -7.01 -6.78
N ILE A 105 -2.79 -7.27 -7.42
CA ILE A 105 -2.42 -6.78 -8.76
C ILE A 105 -2.99 -7.69 -9.85
#